data_AF-A0A6C0HDD0-F1
#
_entry.id   AF-A0A6C0HDD0-F1
#
_cell.length_a   1.000
_cell.length_b   1.000
_cell.length_c   1.000
_cell.angle_alpha   90.00
_cell.angle_beta   90.00
_cell.angle_gamma   90.00
#
_symmetry.space_group_name_H-M   'P 1'
#
loop_
_entity.id
_entity.type
_entity.pdbx_description
1 polymer ?
#
loop_
_entity_poly.entity_id
_entity_poly.type
_entity_poly.pdbx_seq_one_letter_code
_entity_poly.pdbx_strand_id
1 'polypeptide(L)' 'MKEGLVQQCLDILKREDIKHELKCFCMPVIELIFNVITPYIYLIIGIIFLIFVMILAILILLISILRNKNLVSKLF' A
#
# COMPACT_ATOMS: atom_id res chain seq x y z
N MET A 1 27.79 -5.39 37.08
CA MET A 1 28.66 -5.89 35.99
C MET A 1 27.95 -5.93 34.63
N LYS A 2 26.67 -6.35 34.53
CA LYS A 2 25.89 -6.28 33.27
C LYS A 2 25.72 -4.85 32.72
N GLU A 3 25.57 -3.87 33.60
CA GLU A 3 25.31 -2.48 33.20
C GLU A 3 26.48 -1.85 32.42
N GLY A 4 27.73 -2.19 32.77
CA GLY A 4 28.91 -1.68 32.07
C GLY A 4 29.05 -2.19 30.63
N LEU A 5 28.66 -3.44 30.36
CA LEU A 5 28.69 -4.02 29.01
C LEU A 5 27.63 -3.41 28.10
N VAL A 6 26.43 -3.14 28.64
CA VAL A 6 25.36 -2.48 27.88
C VAL A 6 25.74 -1.04 27.56
N GLN A 7 26.33 -0.32 28.52
CA GLN A 7 26.78 1.06 28.32
C GLN A 7 27.91 1.14 27.27
N GLN A 8 28.87 0.21 27.31
CA GLN A 8 29.95 0.13 26.33
C GLN A 8 29.43 -0.24 24.94
N CYS A 9 28.48 -1.19 24.83
CA CYS A 9 27.82 -1.45 23.55
C CYS A 9 27.08 -0.23 23.03
N LEU A 10 26.40 0.53 23.89
CA LEU A 10 25.71 1.77 23.51
C LEU A 10 26.67 2.86 23.05
N ASP A 11 27.84 3.01 23.69
CA ASP A 11 28.86 3.97 23.28
C ASP A 11 29.52 3.59 21.95
N ILE A 12 29.71 2.28 21.69
CA ILE A 12 30.17 1.78 20.40
C ILE A 12 29.11 2.03 19.33
N LEU A 13 27.83 1.74 19.61
CA LEU A 13 26.73 1.97 18.67
C LEU A 13 26.51 3.46 18.37
N LYS A 14 26.85 4.34 19.31
CA LYS A 14 26.76 5.80 19.14
C LYS A 14 27.84 6.37 18.23
N ARG A 15 28.94 5.66 17.99
CA ARG A 15 29.95 6.12 17.03
C ARG A 15 29.32 6.30 15.66
N GLU A 16 29.68 7.42 15.03
CA GLU A 16 29.16 7.82 13.73
C GLU A 16 29.50 6.80 12.64
N ASP A 17 30.68 6.16 12.75
CA ASP A 17 31.14 5.09 11.87
C ASP A 17 30.19 3.87 11.91
N ILE A 18 29.78 3.45 13.12
CA ILE A 18 28.89 2.31 13.31
C ILE A 18 27.47 2.64 12.85
N LYS A 19 27.00 3.88 13.08
CA LYS A 19 25.71 4.32 12.50
C LYS A 19 25.72 4.31 10.97
N HIS A 20 26.83 4.66 10.34
CA HIS A 20 26.96 4.66 8.90
C HIS A 20 26.92 3.23 8.33
N GLU A 21 27.72 2.32 8.89
CA GLU A 21 27.71 0.88 8.57
C GLU A 21 26.33 0.26 8.76
N LEU A 22 25.66 0.55 9.88
CA LEU A 22 24.35 0.01 10.21
C LEU A 22 23.26 0.56 9.26
N LYS A 23 23.40 1.80 8.79
CA LYS A 23 22.54 2.37 7.75
C LYS A 23 22.80 1.70 6.39
N CYS A 24 24.05 1.48 6.01
CA CYS A 24 24.41 0.74 4.80
C CYS A 24 23.91 -0.70 4.84
N PHE A 25 23.90 -1.35 6.00
CA PHE A 25 23.35 -2.69 6.19
C PHE A 25 21.81 -2.73 6.12
N CYS A 26 21.13 -1.72 6.67
CA CYS A 26 19.66 -1.63 6.63
C CYS A 26 19.12 -1.18 5.27
N MET A 27 19.89 -0.42 4.49
CA MET A 27 19.51 0.08 3.16
C MET A 27 19.02 -1.02 2.19
N PRO A 28 19.73 -2.16 2.01
CA PRO A 28 19.26 -3.24 1.14
C PRO A 28 17.97 -3.89 1.65
N VAL A 29 17.76 -3.94 2.98
CA VAL A 29 16.52 -4.48 3.56
C VAL A 29 15.34 -3.56 3.22
N ILE A 30 15.54 -2.25 3.35
CA ILE A 30 14.53 -1.25 3.01
C ILE A 30 14.22 -1.30 1.51
N GLU A 31 15.25 -1.34 0.64
CA GLU A 31 15.05 -1.47 -0.81
C GLU A 31 14.29 -2.74 -1.19
N LEU A 32 14.59 -3.88 -0.55
CA LEU A 32 13.90 -5.14 -0.81
C LEU A 32 12.42 -5.04 -0.41
N ILE A 33 12.12 -4.42 0.74
CA ILE A 33 10.74 -4.16 1.18
C ILE A 33 10.02 -3.25 0.19
N PHE A 34 10.64 -2.14 -0.25
CA PHE A 34 10.04 -1.24 -1.23
C PHE A 34 9.79 -1.94 -2.57
N ASN A 35 10.71 -2.78 -3.03
CA ASN A 35 10.55 -3.53 -4.27
C ASN A 35 9.39 -4.53 -4.20
N VAL A 36 9.16 -5.12 -3.03
CA VAL A 36 8.01 -5.99 -2.79
C VAL A 36 6.73 -5.17 -2.68
N ILE A 37 6.71 -4.03 -1.98
CA ILE A 37 5.50 -3.23 -1.73
C ILE A 37 5.00 -2.50 -3.00
N THR A 38 5.92 -2.00 -3.83
CA THR A 38 5.62 -1.25 -5.05
C THR A 38 4.57 -1.92 -5.97
N PRO A 39 4.71 -3.20 -6.36
CA PRO A 39 3.69 -3.87 -7.18
C PRO A 39 2.32 -4.00 -6.48
N TYR A 40 2.27 -4.15 -5.15
CA TYR A 40 1.00 -4.16 -4.42
C TYR A 40 0.29 -2.81 -4.47
N ILE A 41 1.04 -1.70 -4.41
CA ILE A 41 0.46 -0.35 -4.56
C ILE A 41 -0.22 -0.22 -5.92
N TYR A 42 0.45 -0.67 -7.00
CA TYR A 42 -0.15 -0.66 -8.33
C TYR A 42 -1.40 -1.53 -8.43
N LEU A 43 -1.40 -2.71 -7.81
CA LEU A 43 -2.59 -3.57 -7.74
C LEU A 43 -3.75 -2.88 -7.02
N ILE A 44 -3.48 -2.23 -5.88
CA ILE A 44 -4.51 -1.50 -5.11
C ILE A 44 -5.09 -0.36 -5.95
N ILE A 45 -4.25 0.43 -6.63
CA ILE A 45 -4.70 1.50 -7.51
C ILE A 45 -5.59 0.94 -8.63
N GLY A 46 -5.19 -0.18 -9.24
CA GLY A 46 -5.99 -0.86 -10.27
C GLY A 46 -7.36 -1.33 -9.74
N ILE A 47 -7.40 -1.90 -8.55
CA ILE A 47 -8.66 -2.34 -7.91
C ILE A 47 -9.56 -1.14 -7.61
N ILE A 48 -9.01 -0.04 -7.08
CA ILE A 48 -9.78 1.19 -6.82
C ILE A 48 -10.36 1.74 -8.12
N PHE A 49 -9.58 1.74 -9.21
CA PHE A 49 -10.05 2.14 -10.52
C PHE A 49 -11.19 1.24 -11.04
N LEU A 50 -11.08 -0.09 -10.87
CA LEU A 50 -12.14 -1.02 -11.24
C LEU A 50 -13.43 -0.79 -10.44
N ILE A 51 -13.32 -0.54 -9.13
CA ILE A 51 -14.47 -0.20 -8.28
C ILE A 51 -15.14 1.08 -8.78
N PHE A 52 -14.34 2.09 -9.17
CA PHE A 52 -14.87 3.33 -9.73
C PHE A 52 -15.66 3.08 -11.03
N VAL A 53 -15.12 2.29 -11.95
CA VAL A 53 -15.82 1.92 -13.21
C VAL A 53 -17.10 1.14 -12.92
N MET A 54 -17.07 0.20 -11.96
CA MET A 54 -18.24 -0.56 -11.51
C MET A 54 -19.36 0.36 -11.00
N ILE A 55 -19.02 1.37 -10.21
CA ILE A 55 -20.00 2.35 -9.71
C ILE A 55 -20.63 3.12 -10.87
N LEU A 56 -19.83 3.55 -11.85
CA LEU A 56 -20.35 4.22 -13.05
C LEU A 56 -21.29 3.31 -13.86
N ALA A 57 -20.95 2.03 -14.01
CA ALA A 57 -21.79 1.06 -14.69
C ALA A 57 -23.16 0.90 -13.99
N ILE A 58 -23.16 0.80 -12.66
CA ILE A 58 -24.40 0.73 -11.86
C ILE A 58 -25.23 2.00 -12.03
N LEU A 59 -24.60 3.18 -12.02
CA LEU A 59 -25.29 4.46 -12.24
C LEU A 59 -25.94 4.54 -13.62
N ILE A 60 -25.22 4.16 -14.68
CA ILE A 60 -25.75 4.15 -16.05
C ILE A 60 -26.92 3.16 -16.18
N LEU A 61 -26.79 1.98 -15.57
CA LEU A 61 -27.83 0.96 -15.57
C LEU A 61 -29.08 1.46 -14.83
N LEU A 62 -28.91 2.08 -13.67
CA LEU A 62 -30.01 2.67 -12.90
C LEU A 62 -30.75 3.76 -13.68
N ILE A 63 -30.01 4.68 -14.32
CA ILE A 63 -30.58 5.74 -15.16
C ILE A 63 -31.31 5.13 -16.37
N SER A 64 -30.73 4.10 -16.98
CA SER A 64 -31.33 3.42 -18.13
C SER A 64 -32.65 2.74 -17.74
N ILE A 65 -32.71 2.07 -16.58
CA ILE A 65 -33.95 1.48 -16.05
C ILE A 65 -34.99 2.56 -15.77
N LEU A 66 -34.59 3.65 -15.10
CA LEU A 66 -35.51 4.72 -14.72
C LEU A 66 -36.10 5.42 -15.94
N ARG A 67 -35.28 5.71 -16.95
CA ARG A 67 -35.71 6.32 -18.22
C ARG A 67 -36.58 5.36 -19.03
N ASN A 68 -36.32 4.07 -18.90
CA ASN A 68 -36.99 3.02 -19.66
C ASN A 68 -38.04 2.25 -18.84
N LYS A 69 -38.65 2.90 -17.82
CA LYS A 69 -39.75 2.34 -17.01
C LYS A 69 -40.85 1.67 -17.85
N ASN A 70 -41.08 2.14 -19.08
CA ASN A 70 -42.03 1.56 -20.04
C ASN A 70 -41.62 0.19 -20.63
N LEU A 71 -40.33 -0.18 -20.64
CA LEU A 71 -39.88 -1.51 -21.10
C LEU A 71 -39.84 -2.53 -19.95
N VAL A 72 -39.56 -2.09 -18.72
CA VAL A 72 -39.61 -2.99 -17.54
C VAL A 72 -41.05 -3.38 -17.22
N SER A 73 -42.03 -2.46 -17.34
CA SER A 73 -43.46 -2.78 -17.22
C SER A 73 -44.05 -3.58 -18.38
N LYS A 74 -43.27 -3.83 -19.44
CA LYS A 74 -43.66 -4.67 -20.58
C LYS A 74 -43.01 -6.06 -20.53
N LEU A 75 -41.94 -6.22 -19.76
CA LEU A 75 -41.21 -7.47 -19.59
C LEU A 75 -41.59 -8.21 -18.29
N PHE A 76 -42.15 -7.50 -17.30
CA PHE A 76 -42.74 -8.04 -16.07
C PHE A 76 -44.24 -7.71 -16.06
#